data_AF-A0A496U030-F1
#
_entry.id   AF-A0A496U030-F1
#
_cell.length_a   1.000
_cell.length_b   1.000
_cell.length_c   1.000
_cell.angle_alpha   90.00
_cell.angle_beta   90.00
_cell.angle_gamma   90.00
#
_symmetry.space_group_name_H-M   'P 1'
#
loop_
_entity.id
_entity.type
_entity.pdbx_description
1 polymer ?
#
loop_
_entity_poly.entity_id
_entity_poly.type
_entity_poly.pdbx_seq_one_letter_code
_entity_poly.pdbx_strand_id
1 'polypeptide(L)'
;EETGLPGVVIMEKGGRRVHIPGEVKLLHRNPGEHWPRRSTSPKLIANAVYWTAKGLPCLRIENFPPMTCLRRVATHDPRIIHTVELFPMVADGFYLAIIASYMGEEMTVKLAVDVRDGQTLTSVRDILTQESYDFRTAENGSLLIQVRLKPKDAVKPLLIRWS
;
A
#
# COMPACT_ATOMS: atom_id res chain seq x y z
N GLU A 1 14.64 -13.19 30.92
CA GLU A 1 13.67 -12.43 30.14
C GLU A 1 12.45 -12.20 31.02
N GLU A 2 12.08 -10.96 31.29
CA GLU A 2 10.81 -10.67 31.97
C GLU A 2 9.66 -10.99 31.02
N THR A 3 8.97 -12.10 31.30
CA THR A 3 7.73 -12.46 30.64
C THR A 3 6.56 -11.81 31.39
N GLY A 4 5.68 -11.10 30.69
CA GLY A 4 4.45 -10.53 31.26
C GLY A 4 4.23 -9.02 31.10
N LEU A 5 5.22 -8.27 30.59
CA LEU A 5 5.01 -6.87 30.22
C LEU A 5 4.21 -6.75 28.91
N PRO A 6 3.36 -5.71 28.75
CA PRO A 6 2.54 -5.55 27.56
C PRO A 6 3.41 -5.24 26.32
N GLY A 7 3.31 -6.10 25.29
CA GLY A 7 4.00 -5.90 24.01
C GLY A 7 3.33 -4.88 23.08
N VAL A 8 2.10 -4.46 23.39
CA VAL A 8 1.37 -3.38 22.71
C VAL A 8 0.49 -2.68 23.75
N VAL A 9 0.49 -1.35 23.76
CA VAL A 9 -0.38 -0.52 24.63
C VAL A 9 -1.23 0.40 23.75
N ILE A 10 -2.55 0.42 23.99
CA ILE A 10 -3.53 1.21 23.24
C ILE A 10 -4.18 2.22 24.21
N MET A 11 -4.31 3.47 23.79
CA MET A 11 -4.91 4.55 24.59
C MET A 11 -5.83 5.44 23.75
N GLU A 12 -6.95 5.88 24.33
CA GLU A 12 -7.91 6.80 23.68
C GLU A 12 -8.05 8.17 24.37
N LYS A 13 -7.35 8.40 25.50
CA LYS A 13 -7.43 9.66 26.24
C LYS A 13 -6.69 10.78 25.49
N GLY A 14 -7.43 11.78 25.02
CA GLY A 14 -6.88 12.89 24.23
C GLY A 14 -6.49 12.49 22.79
N GLY A 15 -7.17 11.47 22.24
CA GLY A 15 -6.91 10.93 20.90
C GLY A 15 -6.47 9.46 20.93
N ARG A 16 -6.40 8.83 19.77
CA ARG A 16 -6.01 7.42 19.60
C ARG A 16 -4.49 7.29 19.51
N ARG A 17 -3.87 6.48 20.37
CA ARG A 17 -2.42 6.23 20.41
C ARG A 17 -2.14 4.75 20.56
N VAL A 18 -1.12 4.27 19.85
CA VAL A 18 -0.60 2.91 19.97
C VAL A 18 0.89 2.99 20.28
N HIS A 19 1.31 2.29 21.32
CA HIS A 19 2.72 2.16 21.71
C HIS A 19 3.15 0.70 21.57
N ILE A 20 4.26 0.47 20.84
CA ILE A 20 4.85 -0.85 20.63
C ILE A 20 6.25 -0.82 21.25
N PRO A 21 6.42 -1.25 22.51
CA PRO A 21 7.72 -1.29 23.17
C PRO A 21 8.56 -2.43 22.59
N GLY A 22 9.36 -2.14 21.57
CA GLY A 22 10.28 -3.10 20.98
C GLY A 22 10.51 -2.89 19.48
N GLU A 23 11.47 -3.62 18.94
CA GLU A 23 11.75 -3.60 17.50
C GLU A 23 10.75 -4.48 16.74
N VAL A 24 10.10 -3.89 15.75
CA VAL A 24 9.14 -4.55 14.87
C VAL A 24 9.89 -5.07 13.63
N LYS A 25 10.38 -6.30 13.69
CA LYS A 25 11.24 -6.88 12.64
C LYS A 25 10.44 -7.28 11.40
N LEU A 26 10.96 -6.94 10.21
CA LEU A 26 10.37 -7.37 8.92
C LEU A 26 10.55 -8.87 8.65
N LEU A 27 11.67 -9.41 9.13
CA LEU A 27 12.05 -10.81 8.99
C LEU A 27 12.37 -11.37 10.39
N HIS A 28 11.92 -12.59 10.66
CA HIS A 28 12.30 -13.34 11.85
C HIS A 28 12.84 -14.70 11.44
N ARG A 29 13.74 -15.27 12.24
CA ARG A 29 14.32 -16.58 11.99
C ARG A 29 14.20 -17.38 13.28
N ASN A 30 13.54 -18.53 13.23
CA ASN A 30 13.53 -19.41 14.40
C ASN A 30 14.87 -20.16 14.48
N PRO A 31 15.31 -20.54 15.69
CA PRO A 31 16.46 -21.43 15.85
C PRO A 31 16.29 -22.70 15.01
N GLY A 32 17.33 -23.08 14.27
CA GLY A 32 17.31 -24.26 13.39
C GLY A 32 16.80 -24.02 11.96
N GLU A 33 16.27 -22.84 11.64
CA GLU A 33 15.83 -22.55 10.28
C GLU A 33 16.99 -22.05 9.41
N HIS A 34 17.05 -22.47 8.15
CA HIS A 34 18.06 -21.99 7.19
C HIS A 34 17.73 -20.60 6.62
N TRP A 35 16.45 -20.22 6.60
CA TRP A 35 15.98 -19.01 5.94
C TRP A 35 15.10 -18.17 6.87
N PRO A 36 15.21 -16.83 6.83
CA PRO A 36 14.29 -15.96 7.55
C PRO A 36 12.88 -16.05 6.96
N ARG A 37 11.88 -15.98 7.84
CA ARG A 37 10.45 -15.91 7.50
C ARG A 37 9.96 -14.47 7.57
N ARG A 38 8.95 -14.17 6.76
CA ARG A 38 8.23 -12.90 6.84
C ARG A 38 7.55 -12.75 8.19
N SER A 39 7.70 -11.58 8.79
CA SER A 39 6.99 -11.21 10.00
C SER A 39 5.59 -10.65 9.69
N THR A 40 4.67 -10.79 10.65
CA THR A 40 3.35 -10.13 10.62
C THR A 40 3.42 -8.64 11.02
N SER A 41 4.62 -8.17 11.37
CA SER A 41 4.95 -6.80 11.76
C SER A 41 4.39 -5.70 10.82
N PRO A 42 4.51 -5.77 9.48
CA PRO A 42 3.88 -4.78 8.60
C PRO A 42 2.35 -4.70 8.76
N LYS A 43 1.68 -5.84 8.99
CA LYS A 43 0.23 -5.87 9.22
C LYS A 43 -0.14 -5.26 10.57
N LEU A 44 0.67 -5.49 11.60
CA LEU A 44 0.49 -4.84 12.91
C LEU A 44 0.59 -3.32 12.79
N ILE A 45 1.64 -2.81 12.12
CA ILE A 45 1.83 -1.38 11.89
C ILE A 45 0.67 -0.80 11.09
N ALA A 46 0.28 -1.43 9.97
CA ALA A 46 -0.83 -0.96 9.14
C ALA A 46 -2.15 -0.87 9.93
N ASN A 47 -2.46 -1.88 10.75
CA ASN A 47 -3.65 -1.87 11.60
C ASN A 47 -3.59 -0.79 12.68
N ALA A 48 -2.42 -0.57 13.30
CA ALA A 48 -2.24 0.50 14.28
C ALA A 48 -2.47 1.87 13.64
N VAL A 49 -1.87 2.12 12.46
CA VAL A 49 -2.06 3.35 11.69
C VAL A 49 -3.54 3.55 11.36
N TYR A 50 -4.20 2.54 10.79
CA TYR A 50 -5.63 2.60 10.46
C TYR A 50 -6.49 2.96 11.67
N TRP A 51 -6.25 2.30 12.81
CA TRP A 51 -7.00 2.57 14.03
C TRP A 51 -6.79 4.01 14.52
N THR A 52 -5.54 4.50 14.50
CA THR A 52 -5.22 5.88 14.91
C THR A 52 -5.78 6.94 13.96
N ALA A 53 -5.72 6.71 12.65
CA ALA A 53 -6.19 7.64 11.61
C ALA A 53 -7.72 7.66 11.47
N LYS A 54 -8.42 6.67 12.03
CA LYS A 54 -9.89 6.51 11.94
C LYS A 54 -10.43 6.39 10.51
N GLY A 55 -9.60 5.96 9.56
CA GLY A 55 -9.98 5.87 8.16
C GLY A 55 -8.89 5.26 7.30
N LEU A 56 -9.25 4.91 6.08
CA LEU A 56 -8.29 4.47 5.06
C LEU A 56 -7.57 5.69 4.47
N PRO A 57 -6.35 5.51 3.95
CA PRO A 57 -5.70 6.54 3.15
C PRO A 57 -6.53 6.85 1.90
N CYS A 58 -6.60 8.13 1.53
CA CYS A 58 -7.31 8.59 0.34
C CYS A 58 -6.70 8.11 -0.98
N LEU A 59 -5.49 7.55 -0.94
CA LEU A 59 -4.81 6.95 -2.07
C LEU A 59 -4.08 5.69 -1.60
N ARG A 60 -4.47 4.51 -2.10
CA ARG A 60 -3.96 3.21 -1.62
C ARG A 60 -3.98 2.13 -2.70
N ILE A 61 -3.19 1.07 -2.53
CA ILE A 61 -3.27 -0.15 -3.35
C ILE A 61 -4.09 -1.20 -2.59
N GLU A 62 -5.22 -1.63 -3.14
CA GLU A 62 -6.12 -2.58 -2.42
C GLU A 62 -5.65 -4.03 -2.48
N ASN A 63 -5.01 -4.42 -3.58
CA ASN A 63 -4.51 -5.77 -3.77
C ASN A 63 -3.02 -5.86 -3.43
N PHE A 64 -2.57 -5.21 -2.35
CA PHE A 64 -1.19 -5.30 -1.94
C PHE A 64 -0.96 -6.55 -1.08
N PRO A 65 0.04 -7.37 -1.38
CA PRO A 65 0.97 -7.23 -2.51
C PRO A 65 0.33 -7.63 -3.85
N PRO A 66 0.75 -7.02 -4.98
CA PRO A 66 0.20 -7.36 -6.29
C PRO A 66 0.53 -8.79 -6.72
N MET A 67 -0.21 -9.29 -7.70
CA MET A 67 0.08 -10.57 -8.34
C MET A 67 1.06 -10.36 -9.49
N THR A 68 2.27 -10.92 -9.37
CA THR A 68 3.31 -10.91 -10.42
C THR A 68 3.44 -12.30 -11.06
N CYS A 69 4.21 -12.42 -12.13
CA CYS A 69 4.52 -13.72 -12.74
C CYS A 69 5.28 -14.62 -11.76
N LEU A 70 6.29 -14.09 -11.06
CA LEU A 70 7.02 -14.84 -10.03
C LEU A 70 6.09 -15.33 -8.90
N ARG A 71 5.17 -14.47 -8.45
CA ARG A 71 4.25 -14.84 -7.36
C ARG A 71 3.25 -15.93 -7.76
N ARG A 72 2.92 -16.07 -9.04
CA ARG A 72 2.05 -17.15 -9.53
C ARG A 72 2.71 -18.53 -9.43
N VAL A 73 4.03 -18.61 -9.62
CA VAL A 73 4.76 -19.90 -9.58
C VAL A 73 5.27 -20.25 -8.18
N ALA A 74 5.57 -19.25 -7.36
CA ALA A 74 6.15 -19.44 -6.03
C ALA A 74 5.27 -18.78 -4.94
N THR A 75 3.99 -19.15 -4.95
CA THR A 75 2.92 -18.58 -4.10
C THR A 75 3.20 -18.58 -2.60
N HIS A 76 4.01 -19.52 -2.12
CA HIS A 76 4.30 -19.73 -0.69
C HIS A 76 5.78 -19.49 -0.34
N ASP A 77 6.61 -19.02 -1.28
CA ASP A 77 8.03 -18.80 -1.02
C ASP A 77 8.20 -17.55 -0.13
N PRO A 78 8.65 -17.69 1.14
CA PRO A 78 8.79 -16.57 2.05
C PRO A 78 9.89 -15.60 1.63
N ARG A 79 10.77 -15.98 0.69
CA ARG A 79 11.92 -15.20 0.22
C ARG A 79 11.56 -14.22 -0.89
N ILE A 80 10.42 -14.38 -1.55
CA ILE A 80 9.95 -13.37 -2.50
C ILE A 80 9.77 -12.08 -1.73
N ILE A 81 10.25 -10.96 -2.25
CA ILE A 81 10.03 -9.62 -1.67
C ILE A 81 9.17 -8.86 -2.67
N HIS A 82 8.18 -8.13 -2.17
CA HIS A 82 7.39 -7.27 -3.04
C HIS A 82 8.19 -6.03 -3.37
N THR A 83 8.28 -5.74 -4.66
CA THR A 83 9.15 -4.69 -5.17
C THR A 83 8.34 -3.57 -5.76
N VAL A 84 7.21 -3.26 -5.12
CA VAL A 84 6.30 -2.21 -5.51
C VAL A 84 6.07 -1.31 -4.33
N GLU A 85 6.18 -0.01 -4.55
CA GLU A 85 5.91 1.01 -3.56
C GLU A 85 4.98 2.07 -4.15
N LEU A 86 4.10 2.60 -3.30
CA LEU A 86 3.25 3.74 -3.62
C LEU A 86 3.74 4.94 -2.82
N PHE A 87 4.06 6.02 -3.50
CA PHE A 87 4.33 7.33 -2.89
C PHE A 87 3.17 8.26 -3.23
N PRO A 88 2.19 8.41 -2.31
CA PRO A 88 1.06 9.30 -2.52
C PRO A 88 1.45 10.74 -2.18
N MET A 89 1.10 11.68 -3.05
CA MET A 89 1.17 13.11 -2.77
C MET A 89 -0.22 13.72 -2.88
N VAL A 90 -0.60 14.48 -1.87
CA VAL A 90 -1.92 15.09 -1.74
C VAL A 90 -1.80 16.60 -1.88
N ALA A 91 -2.56 17.18 -2.82
CA ALA A 91 -2.68 18.60 -3.02
C ALA A 91 -4.15 18.99 -3.22
N ASP A 92 -4.42 20.28 -3.24
CA ASP A 92 -5.76 20.78 -3.58
C ASP A 92 -5.99 20.66 -5.10
N GLY A 93 -7.09 20.03 -5.48
CA GLY A 93 -7.46 19.80 -6.89
C GLY A 93 -6.83 18.56 -7.53
N PHE A 94 -5.82 17.93 -6.93
CA PHE A 94 -5.23 16.71 -7.46
C PHE A 94 -4.49 15.82 -6.43
N TYR A 95 -4.39 14.54 -6.75
CA TYR A 95 -3.43 13.60 -6.17
C TYR A 95 -2.38 13.25 -7.21
N LEU A 96 -1.17 13.00 -6.75
CA LEU A 96 -0.11 12.38 -7.53
C LEU A 96 0.22 11.02 -6.91
N ALA A 97 -0.05 9.95 -7.65
CA ALA A 97 0.29 8.59 -7.26
C ALA A 97 1.55 8.15 -8.01
N ILE A 98 2.68 8.04 -7.31
CA ILE A 98 3.91 7.50 -7.90
C ILE A 98 4.01 6.04 -7.51
N ILE A 99 3.86 5.14 -8.47
CA ILE A 99 4.00 3.70 -8.26
C ILE A 99 5.36 3.27 -8.80
N ALA A 100 6.27 2.86 -7.92
CA ALA A 100 7.58 2.35 -8.29
C ALA A 100 7.56 0.82 -8.40
N SER A 101 8.30 0.26 -9.35
CA SER A 101 8.53 -1.19 -9.50
C SER A 101 10.02 -1.47 -9.64
N TYR A 102 10.61 -2.21 -8.71
CA TYR A 102 12.06 -2.41 -8.65
C TYR A 102 12.59 -3.68 -9.35
N MET A 103 11.71 -4.61 -9.76
CA MET A 103 12.15 -5.91 -10.34
C MET A 103 11.82 -6.07 -11.82
N GLY A 104 11.25 -5.04 -12.46
CA GLY A 104 10.91 -5.11 -13.89
C GLY A 104 9.93 -6.24 -14.22
N GLU A 105 9.08 -6.67 -13.28
CA GLU A 105 8.04 -7.64 -13.56
C GLU A 105 6.78 -6.95 -14.10
N GLU A 106 6.12 -7.58 -15.07
CA GLU A 106 4.77 -7.14 -15.45
C GLU A 106 3.78 -7.44 -14.33
N MET A 107 2.96 -6.45 -14.00
CA MET A 107 1.91 -6.60 -12.98
C MET A 107 0.76 -5.62 -13.15
N THR A 108 -0.33 -5.89 -12.44
CA THR A 108 -1.48 -4.99 -12.34
C THR A 108 -1.79 -4.70 -10.88
N VAL A 109 -1.80 -3.42 -10.53
CA VAL A 109 -2.23 -2.92 -9.21
C VAL A 109 -3.61 -2.28 -9.33
N LYS A 110 -4.41 -2.41 -8.27
CA LYS A 110 -5.67 -1.68 -8.11
C LYS A 110 -5.43 -0.49 -7.20
N LEU A 111 -5.36 0.69 -7.80
CA LEU A 111 -5.24 1.95 -7.08
C LEU A 111 -6.64 2.43 -6.70
N ALA A 112 -6.91 2.51 -5.40
CA ALA A 112 -8.13 3.09 -4.87
C ALA A 112 -7.89 4.55 -4.47
N VAL A 113 -8.85 5.39 -4.83
CA VAL A 113 -8.85 6.83 -4.64
C VAL A 113 -10.13 7.23 -3.93
N ASP A 114 -10.01 7.89 -2.78
CA ASP A 114 -11.15 8.53 -2.13
C ASP A 114 -11.17 10.00 -2.57
N VAL A 115 -12.19 10.35 -3.35
CA VAL A 115 -12.43 11.74 -3.77
C VAL A 115 -13.04 12.48 -2.60
N ARG A 116 -12.59 13.71 -2.33
CA ARG A 116 -13.12 14.50 -1.21
C ARG A 116 -14.60 14.82 -1.46
N ASP A 117 -15.35 15.01 -0.37
CA ASP A 117 -16.78 15.28 -0.42
C ASP A 117 -17.13 16.44 -1.38
N GLY A 118 -18.08 16.19 -2.27
CA GLY A 118 -18.56 17.17 -3.25
C GLY A 118 -17.67 17.36 -4.48
N GLN A 119 -16.54 16.67 -4.58
CA GLN A 119 -15.67 16.73 -5.75
C GLN A 119 -15.92 15.55 -6.69
N THR A 120 -15.75 15.77 -7.99
CA THR A 120 -15.88 14.74 -9.02
C THR A 120 -14.54 14.54 -9.70
N LEU A 121 -14.08 13.29 -9.80
CA LEU A 121 -12.87 12.97 -10.54
C LEU A 121 -13.04 13.34 -12.02
N THR A 122 -12.11 14.13 -12.56
CA THR A 122 -12.15 14.63 -13.93
C THR A 122 -11.19 13.90 -14.85
N SER A 123 -10.02 13.48 -14.35
CA SER A 123 -9.06 12.74 -15.18
C SER A 123 -8.04 11.96 -14.34
N VAL A 124 -7.56 10.86 -14.93
CA VAL A 124 -6.42 10.10 -14.45
C VAL A 124 -5.47 9.94 -15.62
N ARG A 125 -4.23 10.39 -15.46
CA ARG A 125 -3.24 10.39 -16.54
C ARG A 125 -1.85 10.06 -16.04
N ASP A 126 -1.13 9.24 -16.78
CA ASP A 126 0.31 9.08 -16.61
C ASP A 126 1.03 10.34 -17.10
N ILE A 127 1.79 11.00 -16.21
CA ILE A 127 2.47 12.26 -16.52
C ILE A 127 3.58 12.04 -17.56
N LEU A 128 4.23 10.89 -17.58
CA LEU A 128 5.34 10.62 -18.50
C LEU A 128 4.84 10.26 -19.89
N THR A 129 3.86 9.37 -19.96
CA THR A 129 3.37 8.84 -21.25
C THR A 129 2.16 9.58 -21.79
N GLN A 130 1.54 10.43 -20.96
CA GLN A 130 0.32 11.15 -21.30
C GLN A 130 -0.89 10.23 -21.56
N GLU A 131 -0.78 8.95 -21.23
CA GLU A 131 -1.83 7.93 -21.32
C GLU A 131 -2.93 8.19 -20.27
N SER A 132 -4.19 8.16 -20.70
CA SER A 132 -5.35 8.27 -19.81
C SER A 132 -5.76 6.91 -19.27
N TYR A 133 -6.26 6.89 -18.04
CA TYR A 133 -6.74 5.68 -17.38
C TYR A 133 -8.23 5.78 -17.10
N ASP A 134 -8.94 4.69 -17.40
CA ASP A 134 -10.31 4.52 -16.97
C ASP A 134 -10.38 4.21 -15.47
N PHE A 135 -11.50 4.56 -14.88
CA PHE A 135 -11.80 4.30 -13.47
C PHE A 135 -13.25 3.85 -13.32
N ARG A 136 -13.53 3.16 -12.21
CA ARG A 136 -14.88 2.75 -11.82
C ARG A 136 -15.11 3.07 -10.35
N THR A 137 -16.33 3.41 -9.99
CA THR A 137 -16.72 3.58 -8.59
C THR A 137 -16.97 2.22 -7.95
N ALA A 138 -16.34 1.97 -6.80
CA ALA A 138 -16.59 0.80 -5.97
C ALA A 138 -17.82 1.01 -5.07
N GLU A 139 -18.33 -0.07 -4.49
CA GLU A 139 -19.50 -0.03 -3.59
C GLU A 139 -19.30 0.88 -2.37
N ASN A 140 -18.06 1.02 -1.90
CA ASN A 140 -17.70 1.89 -0.79
C ASN A 140 -17.49 3.37 -1.20
N GLY A 141 -17.78 3.73 -2.45
CA GLY A 141 -17.62 5.09 -2.98
C GLY A 141 -16.20 5.44 -3.44
N SER A 142 -15.20 4.61 -3.16
CA SER A 142 -13.84 4.81 -3.69
C SER A 142 -13.82 4.64 -5.22
N LEU A 143 -13.00 5.42 -5.92
CA LEU A 143 -12.71 5.20 -7.33
C LEU A 143 -11.55 4.21 -7.48
N LEU A 144 -11.74 3.22 -8.33
CA LEU A 144 -10.75 2.18 -8.61
C LEU A 144 -10.16 2.36 -10.00
N ILE A 145 -8.84 2.47 -10.05
CA ILE A 145 -8.04 2.58 -11.27
C ILE A 145 -7.20 1.30 -11.38
N GLN A 146 -7.26 0.64 -12.54
CA GLN A 146 -6.37 -0.48 -12.83
C GLN A 146 -5.10 0.04 -13.51
N VAL A 147 -3.97 -0.11 -12.84
CA VAL A 147 -2.68 0.36 -13.34
C VAL A 147 -1.83 -0.84 -13.73
N ARG A 148 -1.51 -0.94 -15.01
CA ARG A 148 -0.56 -1.95 -15.52
C ARG A 148 0.84 -1.38 -15.53
N LEU A 149 1.76 -2.07 -14.86
CA LEU A 149 3.19 -1.80 -14.93
C LEU A 149 3.83 -2.84 -15.83
N LYS A 150 4.57 -2.38 -16.84
CA LYS A 150 5.38 -3.21 -17.74
C LYS A 150 6.82 -3.33 -17.20
N PRO A 151 7.63 -4.29 -17.68
CA PRO A 151 9.02 -4.43 -17.27
C PRO A 151 9.89 -3.17 -17.38
N LYS A 152 9.59 -2.33 -18.38
CA LYS A 152 10.27 -1.05 -18.60
C LYS A 152 9.79 0.08 -17.70
N ASP A 153 8.66 -0.08 -17.03
CA ASP A 153 8.04 0.94 -16.20
C ASP A 153 8.62 0.85 -14.78
N ALA A 154 9.82 1.41 -14.58
CA ALA A 154 10.43 1.50 -13.26
C ALA A 154 9.60 2.39 -12.32
N VAL A 155 8.95 3.41 -12.88
CA VAL A 155 8.09 4.36 -12.17
C VAL A 155 6.87 4.69 -13.04
N LYS A 156 5.69 4.74 -12.42
CA LYS A 156 4.41 5.08 -13.04
C LYS A 156 3.76 6.23 -12.25
N PRO A 157 3.98 7.50 -12.64
CA PRO A 157 3.42 8.65 -11.96
C PRO A 157 2.05 9.03 -12.56
N LEU A 158 0.98 8.84 -11.80
CA LEU A 158 -0.38 9.16 -12.21
C LEU A 158 -0.85 10.46 -11.56
N LEU A 159 -1.22 11.43 -12.39
CA LEU A 159 -1.94 12.63 -11.97
C LEU A 159 -3.44 12.35 -11.97
N ILE A 160 -4.06 12.55 -10.82
CA ILE A 160 -5.47 12.24 -10.56
C ILE A 160 -6.14 13.56 -10.18
N ARG A 161 -6.97 14.12 -11.08
CA ARG A 161 -7.58 15.44 -10.91
C ARG A 161 -9.07 15.34 -10.62
N TRP A 162 -9.61 16.33 -9.93
CA TRP A 162 -11.03 16.48 -9.68
C TRP A 162 -11.49 17.94 -9.81
N SER A 163 -12.80 18.15 -9.90
CA SER A 163 -13.49 19.45 -9.91
C SER A 163 -14.54 19.51 -8.83
#